data_AF-A0A077HLJ4-F1
#
_entry.id   AF-A0A077HLJ4-F1
#
_cell.length_a   1.000
_cell.length_b   1.000
_cell.length_c   1.000
_cell.angle_alpha   90.00
_cell.angle_beta   90.00
_cell.angle_gamma   90.00
#
_symmetry.space_group_name_H-M   'P 1'
#
loop_
_entity.id
_entity.type
_entity.pdbx_description
1 polymer ?
#
loop_
_entity_poly.entity_id
_entity_poly.type
_entity_poly.pdbx_seq_one_letter_code
_entity_poly.pdbx_strand_id
1 'polypeptide(L)'
;MADSVGAWGAHAITFILFFLAFSSVIGNYYLAQANVQYLTDSKTTMTVFRLVVIGFVIFGAFGSVPLVWALGDTMAGLLAIFNIIAIVPLGGVALKLLKNFNEQRRQGVDPVFHRDMLPEIANVEYWDGSDPVTRRSKEDRIIAREGNLER
;
A
#
# COMPACT_ATOMS: atom_id res chain seq x y z
N MET A 1 -25.96 6.89 -27.92
CA MET A 1 -25.45 7.05 -26.52
C MET A 1 -24.97 8.47 -26.21
N ALA A 2 -24.63 9.30 -27.21
CA ALA A 2 -24.51 10.76 -27.02
C ALA A 2 -25.88 11.46 -26.87
N ASP A 3 -26.97 10.82 -27.33
CA ASP A 3 -28.32 11.41 -27.35
C ASP A 3 -29.05 11.41 -25.99
N SER A 4 -28.49 10.81 -24.95
CA SER A 4 -29.20 10.61 -23.68
C SER A 4 -28.98 11.71 -22.64
N VAL A 5 -27.92 12.52 -22.78
CA VAL A 5 -27.49 13.51 -21.76
C VAL A 5 -27.34 14.92 -22.36
N GLY A 6 -27.23 15.05 -23.69
CA GLY A 6 -26.99 16.31 -24.39
C GLY A 6 -25.50 16.66 -24.52
N ALA A 7 -25.18 17.64 -25.37
CA ALA A 7 -23.79 18.01 -25.73
C ALA A 7 -22.89 18.39 -24.52
N TRP A 8 -23.48 18.87 -23.42
CA TRP A 8 -22.76 19.21 -22.19
C TRP A 8 -22.23 17.98 -21.43
N GLY A 9 -22.85 16.81 -21.62
CA GLY A 9 -22.46 15.57 -20.95
C GLY A 9 -21.05 15.13 -21.33
N ALA A 10 -20.63 15.35 -22.58
CA ALA A 10 -19.27 15.05 -23.02
C ALA A 10 -18.23 15.87 -22.24
N HIS A 11 -18.47 17.18 -22.05
CA HIS A 11 -17.58 18.05 -21.28
C HIS A 11 -17.49 17.65 -19.81
N ALA A 12 -18.62 17.29 -19.19
CA ALA A 12 -18.66 16.82 -17.81
C ALA A 12 -17.85 15.52 -17.63
N ILE A 13 -18.03 14.55 -18.53
CA ILE A 13 -17.30 13.27 -18.49
C ILE A 13 -15.79 13.50 -18.67
N THR A 14 -15.37 14.36 -19.61
CA THR A 14 -13.95 14.69 -19.78
C THR A 14 -13.35 15.27 -18.50
N PHE A 15 -14.05 16.19 -17.83
CA PHE A 15 -13.57 16.77 -16.57
C PHE A 15 -13.43 15.71 -15.48
N ILE A 16 -14.44 14.86 -15.30
CA ILE A 16 -14.40 13.77 -14.31
C ILE A 16 -13.25 12.80 -14.60
N LEU A 17 -13.08 12.38 -15.86
CA LEU A 17 -12.01 11.47 -16.27
C LEU A 17 -10.64 12.09 -16.05
N PHE A 18 -10.49 13.40 -16.30
CA PHE A 18 -9.24 14.11 -16.01
C PHE A 18 -8.86 14.02 -14.53
N PHE A 19 -9.79 14.36 -13.62
CA PHE A 19 -9.51 14.28 -12.17
C PHE A 19 -9.27 12.85 -11.71
N LEU A 20 -10.06 11.89 -12.22
CA LEU A 20 -9.89 10.47 -11.90
C LEU A 20 -8.53 9.93 -12.35
N ALA A 21 -8.12 10.23 -13.57
CA ALA A 21 -6.82 9.84 -14.09
C ALA A 21 -5.69 10.51 -13.30
N PHE A 22 -5.81 11.82 -13.04
CA PHE A 22 -4.82 12.59 -12.28
C PHE A 22 -4.63 12.05 -10.86
N SER A 23 -5.72 11.82 -10.11
CA SER A 23 -5.62 11.26 -8.76
C SER A 23 -5.02 9.85 -8.78
N SER A 24 -5.35 9.06 -9.80
CA SER A 24 -4.81 7.70 -9.94
C SER A 24 -3.31 7.71 -10.20
N VAL A 25 -2.81 8.60 -11.06
CA VAL A 25 -1.37 8.74 -11.33
C VAL A 25 -0.62 9.15 -10.05
N ILE A 26 -1.13 10.12 -9.29
CA ILE A 26 -0.51 10.56 -8.03
C ILE A 26 -0.51 9.42 -7.00
N GLY A 27 -1.62 8.71 -6.85
CA GLY A 27 -1.72 7.58 -5.93
C GLY A 27 -0.69 6.48 -6.25
N ASN A 28 -0.59 6.09 -7.51
CA ASN A 28 0.38 5.08 -7.94
C ASN A 28 1.83 5.56 -7.78
N TYR A 29 2.11 6.85 -8.07
CA TYR A 29 3.43 7.43 -7.83
C TYR A 29 3.82 7.37 -6.35
N TYR A 30 2.91 7.71 -5.43
CA TYR A 30 3.20 7.67 -4.00
C TYR A 30 3.50 6.26 -3.50
N LEU A 31 2.70 5.28 -3.94
CA LEU A 31 2.93 3.86 -3.61
C LEU A 31 4.29 3.38 -4.13
N ALA A 32 4.62 3.69 -5.38
CA ALA A 32 5.90 3.32 -5.95
C ALA A 32 7.08 4.07 -5.29
N GLN A 33 6.92 5.34 -4.93
CA GLN A 33 7.93 6.11 -4.20
C GLN A 33 8.24 5.46 -2.86
N ALA A 34 7.22 5.07 -2.09
CA ALA A 34 7.41 4.40 -0.81
C ALA A 34 8.18 3.07 -0.97
N ASN A 35 7.84 2.27 -1.98
CA ASN A 35 8.53 1.02 -2.28
C ASN A 35 10.01 1.25 -2.66
N VAL A 36 10.30 2.26 -3.48
CA VAL A 36 11.69 2.60 -3.86
C VAL A 36 12.48 3.13 -2.66
N GLN A 37 11.86 3.97 -1.82
CA GLN A 37 12.49 4.47 -0.59
C GLN A 37 12.83 3.34 0.38
N TYR A 38 11.97 2.33 0.48
CA TYR A 38 12.26 1.15 1.29
C TYR A 38 13.48 0.36 0.79
N LEU A 39 13.71 0.32 -0.54
CA LEU A 39 14.85 -0.38 -1.13
C LEU A 39 16.14 0.44 -1.12
N THR A 40 16.04 1.77 -1.20
CA THR A 40 17.21 2.66 -1.26
C THR A 40 16.91 4.08 -0.80
N ASP A 41 17.80 4.63 0.01
CA ASP A 41 17.78 6.04 0.44
C ASP A 41 18.52 6.98 -0.53
N SER A 42 18.98 6.47 -1.68
CA SER A 42 19.73 7.27 -2.64
C SER A 42 18.88 8.36 -3.30
N LYS A 43 19.24 9.63 -3.07
CA LYS A 43 18.61 10.80 -3.71
C LYS A 43 18.69 10.74 -5.24
N THR A 44 19.76 10.16 -5.78
CA THR A 44 19.94 9.98 -7.23
C THR A 44 18.92 8.98 -7.78
N THR A 45 18.74 7.84 -7.13
CA THR A 45 17.75 6.84 -7.54
C THR A 45 16.35 7.41 -7.51
N MET A 46 16.02 8.21 -6.49
CA MET A 46 14.73 8.87 -6.38
C MET A 46 14.48 9.88 -7.50
N THR A 47 15.52 10.60 -7.91
CA THR A 47 15.43 11.58 -9.02
C THR A 47 15.24 10.86 -10.35
N VAL A 48 15.99 9.79 -10.61
CA VAL A 48 15.82 8.96 -11.80
C VAL A 48 14.42 8.36 -11.85
N PHE A 49 13.92 7.83 -10.73
CA PHE A 49 12.56 7.29 -10.63
C PHE A 49 11.50 8.32 -11.03
N ARG A 50 11.59 9.56 -10.51
CA ARG A 50 10.66 10.65 -10.86
C ARG A 50 10.68 10.96 -12.37
N LEU A 51 11.86 11.03 -12.96
CA LEU A 51 12.01 11.27 -14.40
C LEU A 51 11.39 10.14 -15.22
N VAL A 52 11.59 8.88 -14.80
CA VAL A 52 11.00 7.71 -15.44
C VAL A 52 9.47 7.75 -15.37
N VAL A 53 8.88 8.04 -14.21
CA VAL A 53 7.42 8.13 -14.07
C VAL A 53 6.83 9.21 -14.98
N ILE A 54 7.44 10.40 -15.00
CA ILE A 54 7.01 11.49 -15.89
C ILE A 54 7.11 11.04 -17.37
N GLY A 55 8.19 10.36 -17.73
CA GLY A 55 8.37 9.79 -19.06
C GLY A 55 7.26 8.81 -19.44
N PHE A 56 6.88 7.90 -18.53
CA PHE A 56 5.78 6.96 -18.75
C PHE A 56 4.41 7.63 -18.85
N VAL A 57 4.16 8.70 -18.08
CA VAL A 57 2.91 9.48 -18.20
C VAL A 57 2.80 10.13 -19.58
N ILE A 58 3.89 10.75 -20.05
CA ILE A 58 3.94 11.36 -21.40
C ILE A 58 3.80 10.27 -22.47
N PHE A 59 4.51 9.14 -22.31
CA PHE A 59 4.40 8.01 -23.22
C PHE A 59 2.97 7.46 -23.29
N GLY A 60 2.29 7.33 -22.16
CA GLY A 60 0.88 6.90 -22.10
C GLY A 60 -0.07 7.86 -22.81
N ALA A 61 0.23 9.16 -22.83
CA ALA A 61 -0.56 10.15 -23.56
C ALA A 61 -0.40 10.06 -25.09
N PHE A 62 0.75 9.58 -25.58
CA PHE A 62 1.01 9.38 -27.02
C PHE A 62 0.79 7.94 -27.50
N GLY A 63 0.76 6.97 -26.58
CA GLY A 63 0.60 5.56 -26.88
C GLY A 63 -0.78 5.21 -27.42
N SER A 64 -0.86 4.17 -28.25
CA SER A 64 -2.15 3.64 -28.66
C SER A 64 -2.84 2.95 -27.50
N VAL A 65 -4.18 3.06 -27.44
CA VAL A 65 -4.99 2.44 -26.39
C VAL A 65 -4.64 0.94 -26.22
N PRO A 66 -4.59 0.10 -27.27
CA PRO A 66 -4.25 -1.31 -27.12
C PRO A 66 -2.84 -1.56 -26.55
N LEU A 67 -1.86 -0.72 -26.90
CA LEU A 67 -0.50 -0.85 -26.37
C LEU A 67 -0.45 -0.55 -24.87
N VAL A 68 -1.13 0.50 -24.44
CA VAL A 68 -1.20 0.89 -23.02
C VAL A 68 -1.88 -0.21 -22.19
N TRP A 69 -2.97 -0.78 -22.70
CA TRP A 69 -3.63 -1.92 -22.06
C TRP A 69 -2.72 -3.16 -21.99
N ALA A 70 -2.07 -3.54 -23.10
CA ALA A 70 -1.17 -4.69 -23.12
C ALA A 70 0.01 -4.54 -22.14
N LEU A 71 0.57 -3.33 -22.04
CA LEU A 71 1.63 -3.05 -21.06
C LEU A 71 1.10 -3.13 -19.63
N GLY A 72 -0.09 -2.56 -19.36
CA GLY A 72 -0.76 -2.64 -18.08
C GLY A 72 -0.99 -4.08 -17.62
N ASP A 73 -1.56 -4.92 -18.49
CA ASP A 73 -1.82 -6.33 -18.20
C ASP A 73 -0.53 -7.12 -17.95
N THR A 74 0.51 -6.85 -18.73
CA THR A 74 1.84 -7.49 -18.54
C THR A 74 2.45 -7.11 -17.19
N MET A 75 2.42 -5.83 -16.83
CA MET A 75 2.95 -5.35 -15.54
C MET A 75 2.12 -5.86 -14.36
N ALA A 76 0.80 -5.91 -14.48
CA ALA A 76 -0.08 -6.48 -13.47
C ALA A 76 0.18 -7.97 -13.26
N GLY A 77 0.38 -8.73 -14.34
CA GLY A 77 0.77 -10.14 -14.27
C GLY A 77 2.11 -10.34 -13.57
N LEU A 78 3.11 -9.52 -13.92
CA LEU A 78 4.43 -9.56 -13.29
C LEU A 78 4.36 -9.25 -11.78
N LEU A 79 3.61 -8.22 -11.41
CA LEU A 79 3.38 -7.84 -10.01
C LEU A 79 2.72 -8.99 -9.22
N ALA A 80 1.71 -9.63 -9.80
CA ALA A 80 1.02 -10.75 -9.19
C ALA A 80 1.97 -11.93 -8.96
N ILE A 81 2.80 -12.27 -9.96
CA ILE A 81 3.78 -13.36 -9.85
C ILE A 81 4.75 -13.12 -8.69
N PHE A 82 5.37 -11.93 -8.62
CA PHE A 82 6.30 -11.61 -7.53
C PHE A 82 5.63 -11.65 -6.15
N ASN A 83 4.42 -11.08 -6.04
CA ASN A 83 3.68 -11.09 -4.78
C ASN A 83 3.29 -12.51 -4.35
N ILE A 84 2.87 -13.38 -5.27
CA ILE A 84 2.53 -14.77 -4.95
C ILE A 84 3.78 -15.52 -4.47
N ILE A 85 4.92 -15.36 -5.16
CA ILE A 85 6.19 -15.99 -4.75
C ILE A 85 6.57 -15.56 -3.33
N ALA A 86 6.32 -14.31 -2.94
CA ALA A 86 6.55 -13.83 -1.58
C ALA A 86 5.52 -14.34 -0.58
N ILE A 87 4.22 -14.30 -0.91
CA ILE A 87 3.12 -14.64 0.01
C ILE A 87 3.07 -16.14 0.32
N VAL A 88 3.38 -17.02 -0.63
CA VAL A 88 3.33 -18.49 -0.43
C VAL A 88 4.14 -18.95 0.79
N PRO A 89 5.44 -18.64 0.94
CA PRO A 89 6.19 -19.00 2.14
C PRO A 89 5.73 -18.24 3.40
N LEU A 90 5.29 -16.98 3.25
CA LEU A 90 4.72 -16.17 4.34
C LEU A 90 3.36 -16.71 4.84
N GLY A 91 2.65 -17.51 4.04
CA GLY A 91 1.33 -18.03 4.38
C GLY A 91 1.34 -18.86 5.68
N GLY A 92 2.40 -19.63 5.92
CA GLY A 92 2.57 -20.37 7.17
C GLY A 92 2.69 -19.44 8.39
N VAL A 93 3.42 -18.33 8.24
CA VAL A 93 3.56 -17.31 9.28
C VAL A 93 2.23 -16.58 9.52
N ALA A 94 1.52 -16.21 8.45
CA ALA A 94 0.23 -15.55 8.54
C ALA A 94 -0.82 -16.40 9.27
N LEU A 95 -0.86 -17.72 9.02
CA LEU A 95 -1.76 -18.63 9.73
C LEU A 95 -1.44 -18.74 11.22
N LYS A 96 -0.15 -18.74 11.61
CA LYS A 96 0.27 -18.72 13.01
C LYS A 96 -0.15 -17.43 13.71
N LEU A 97 0.07 -16.29 13.08
CA LEU A 97 -0.37 -14.98 13.58
C LEU A 97 -1.90 -14.94 13.74
N LEU A 98 -2.64 -15.45 12.77
CA LEU A 98 -4.10 -15.53 12.84
C LEU A 98 -4.58 -16.45 13.96
N LYS A 99 -3.91 -17.58 14.20
CA LYS A 99 -4.22 -18.48 15.31
C LYS A 99 -4.00 -17.79 16.66
N ASN A 100 -2.86 -17.13 16.84
CA ASN A 100 -2.56 -16.35 18.04
C ASN A 100 -3.62 -15.26 18.28
N PHE A 101 -3.97 -14.51 17.23
CA PHE A 101 -5.03 -13.50 17.30
C PHE A 101 -6.38 -14.09 17.73
N ASN A 102 -6.79 -15.21 17.13
CA ASN A 102 -8.06 -15.87 17.44
C ASN A 102 -8.11 -16.45 18.86
N GLU A 103 -6.99 -16.96 19.38
CA GLU A 103 -6.89 -17.43 20.77
C GLU A 103 -7.10 -16.27 21.76
N GLN A 104 -6.46 -15.12 21.52
CA GLN A 104 -6.66 -13.92 22.32
C GLN A 104 -8.11 -13.41 22.26
N ARG A 105 -8.70 -13.36 21.05
CA ARG A 105 -10.12 -12.98 20.88
C ARG A 105 -11.05 -13.91 21.65
N ARG A 106 -10.80 -15.23 21.61
CA ARG A 106 -11.63 -16.23 22.30
C ARG A 106 -11.53 -16.12 23.82
N GLN A 107 -10.40 -15.64 24.35
CA GLN A 107 -10.23 -15.35 25.77
C GLN A 107 -10.94 -14.06 26.21
N GLY A 108 -11.57 -13.33 25.28
CA GLY A 108 -12.28 -12.08 25.58
C GLY A 108 -11.35 -10.89 25.84
N VAL A 109 -10.05 -11.02 25.55
CA VAL A 109 -9.06 -9.94 25.69
C VAL A 109 -8.87 -9.21 24.37
N ASP A 110 -8.42 -7.95 24.45
CA ASP A 110 -8.01 -7.20 23.28
C ASP A 110 -6.75 -7.85 22.67
N PRO A 111 -6.79 -8.32 21.41
CA PRO A 111 -5.66 -9.03 20.82
C PRO A 111 -4.52 -8.09 20.56
N VAL A 112 -3.37 -8.41 21.13
CA VAL A 112 -2.14 -7.66 20.96
C VAL A 112 -1.04 -8.64 20.59
N PHE A 113 -0.37 -8.38 19.48
CA PHE A 113 0.76 -9.21 19.05
C PHE A 113 2.07 -8.64 19.60
N HIS A 114 2.91 -9.52 20.12
CA HIS A 114 4.31 -9.25 20.43
C HIS A 114 5.18 -10.29 19.74
N ARG A 115 6.35 -9.88 19.24
CA ARG A 115 7.29 -10.79 18.57
C ARG A 115 7.69 -11.99 19.43
N ASP A 116 7.74 -11.81 20.76
CA ASP A 116 8.08 -12.87 21.73
C ASP A 116 7.02 -13.99 21.80
N MET A 117 5.80 -13.75 21.29
CA MET A 117 4.74 -14.75 21.25
C MET A 117 4.97 -15.83 20.17
N LEU A 118 5.81 -15.55 19.18
CA LEU A 118 6.16 -16.47 18.09
C LEU A 118 7.67 -16.38 17.80
N PRO A 119 8.53 -16.86 18.72
CA PRO A 119 9.98 -16.70 18.63
C PRO A 119 10.59 -17.46 17.44
N GLU A 120 9.86 -18.39 16.83
CA GLU A 120 10.31 -19.08 15.63
C GLU A 120 10.24 -18.23 14.34
N ILE A 121 9.60 -17.05 14.38
CA ILE A 121 9.57 -16.12 13.25
C ILE A 121 10.79 -15.20 13.34
N ALA A 122 11.76 -15.42 12.46
CA ALA A 122 12.95 -14.58 12.36
C ALA A 122 12.64 -13.23 11.67
N ASN A 123 13.49 -12.23 11.91
CA ASN A 123 13.48 -10.92 11.25
C ASN A 123 12.21 -10.07 11.50
N VAL A 124 11.62 -10.18 12.69
CA VAL A 124 10.55 -9.27 13.13
C VAL A 124 11.16 -8.06 13.83
N GLU A 125 11.27 -6.95 13.10
CA GLU A 125 11.89 -5.70 13.59
C GLU A 125 10.96 -4.89 14.51
N TYR A 126 9.64 -4.98 14.30
CA TYR A 126 8.61 -4.23 15.01
C TYR A 126 7.88 -5.12 16.05
N TRP A 127 6.90 -4.55 16.78
CA TRP A 127 6.09 -5.26 17.77
C TRP A 127 6.89 -5.89 18.93
N ASP A 128 7.88 -5.15 19.44
CA ASP A 128 8.69 -5.52 20.61
C ASP A 128 8.05 -5.13 21.95
N GLY A 129 6.85 -4.52 21.95
CA GLY A 129 6.18 -4.03 23.16
C GLY A 129 6.53 -2.59 23.56
N SER A 130 7.46 -1.94 22.85
CA SER A 130 7.81 -0.53 23.08
C SER A 130 6.68 0.40 22.66
N ASP A 131 5.97 0.06 21.57
CA ASP A 131 4.87 0.84 21.03
C ASP A 131 3.62 0.77 21.93
N PRO A 132 2.98 1.91 22.26
CA PRO A 132 1.76 1.91 23.08
C PRO A 132 0.59 1.14 22.45
N VAL A 133 0.55 1.04 21.12
CA VAL A 133 -0.45 0.23 20.38
C VAL A 133 -0.22 -1.27 20.52
N THR A 134 0.95 -1.67 21.01
CA THR A 134 1.29 -3.06 21.33
C THR A 134 1.10 -3.36 22.82
N ARG A 135 0.25 -2.61 23.54
CA ARG A 135 -0.03 -2.87 24.96
C ARG A 135 -1.53 -3.00 25.21
N ARG A 136 -1.89 -3.85 26.17
CA ARG A 136 -3.29 -4.19 26.50
C ARG A 136 -4.00 -3.16 27.39
N SER A 137 -3.28 -2.25 28.06
CA SER A 137 -3.90 -1.34 29.04
C SER A 137 -4.64 -0.17 28.39
N LYS A 138 -5.79 0.21 28.97
CA LYS A 138 -6.50 1.44 28.62
C LYS A 138 -5.69 2.70 28.96
N GLU A 139 -4.87 2.63 30.00
CA GLU A 139 -4.01 3.74 30.44
C GLU A 139 -2.91 4.02 29.42
N ASP A 140 -2.33 2.98 28.81
CA ASP A 140 -1.30 3.11 27.77
C ASP A 140 -1.82 3.84 26.51
N ARG A 141 -3.09 3.62 26.14
CA ARG A 141 -3.72 4.31 25.01
C ARG A 141 -3.95 5.81 25.27
N ILE A 142 -4.19 6.18 26.54
CA ILE A 142 -4.37 7.58 26.96
C ILE A 142 -3.01 8.29 26.93
N ILE A 143 -1.97 7.67 27.50
CA ILE A 143 -0.60 8.20 27.52
C ILE A 143 -0.06 8.43 26.09
N ALA A 144 -0.30 7.50 25.17
CA ALA A 144 0.11 7.64 23.77
C ALA A 144 -0.55 8.81 23.04
N ARG A 145 -1.81 9.08 23.38
CA ARG A 145 -2.58 10.18 22.79
C ARG A 145 -2.11 11.53 23.33
N GLU A 146 -1.76 11.59 24.61
CA GLU A 146 -1.23 12.79 25.26
C GLU A 146 0.20 13.13 24.78
N GLY A 147 1.08 12.13 24.66
CA GLY A 147 2.45 12.35 24.15
C GLY A 147 2.55 12.79 22.68
N ASN A 148 1.50 12.58 21.88
CA ASN A 148 1.39 13.08 20.50
C ASN A 148 0.77 14.49 20.40
N LEU A 149 0.20 15.04 21.47
CA LEU A 149 -0.31 16.42 21.51
C LEU A 149 0.77 17.43 21.95
N GLU A 150 1.87 16.95 22.54
CA GLU A 150 3.01 17.76 23.01
C GLU A 150 4.16 17.88 21.98
N ARG A 151 4.03 17.27 20.80
CA ARG A 151 4.96 17.38 19.66
C ARG A 151 4.32 18.14 18.52
#